data_AF-A0A194VD12-F1
#
_entry.id   AF-A0A194VD12-F1
#
_cell.length_a   1.000
_cell.length_b   1.000
_cell.length_c   1.000
_cell.angle_alpha   90.00
_cell.angle_beta   90.00
_cell.angle_gamma   90.00
#
_symmetry.space_group_name_H-M   'P 1'
#
loop_
_entity.id
_entity.type
_entity.pdbx_description
1 polymer ?
#
loop_
_entity_poly.entity_id
_entity_poly.type
_entity_poly.pdbx_seq_one_letter_code
_entity_poly.pdbx_strand_id
1 'polypeptide(L)'
;MRQYDKELADGVSEPTFVFLSAQTEEQRTEITELGQYLQYRERDVGKALLSTLMRFVTDLHLTKTESQEVRLVEQNCGEHISIMNDIQSWEKELRQSQVSPGGGEEGSHLCSGVKVLADSVSIDIVAVKARLWTMVWNLK
;
A
#
# COMPACT_ATOMS: atom_id res chain seq x y z
N MET A 1 -18.52 -15.78 -4.07
CA MET A 1 -17.20 -16.40 -3.79
C MET A 1 -17.35 -17.72 -3.06
N ARG A 2 -17.77 -17.75 -1.78
CA ARG A 2 -17.90 -18.98 -0.97
C ARG A 2 -18.76 -20.12 -1.55
N GLN A 3 -19.77 -19.79 -2.37
CA GLN A 3 -20.58 -20.80 -3.06
C GLN A 3 -19.84 -21.47 -4.23
N TYR A 4 -18.80 -20.83 -4.77
CA TYR A 4 -18.01 -21.33 -5.91
C TYR A 4 -16.77 -22.08 -5.43
N ASP A 5 -15.99 -21.43 -4.57
CA ASP A 5 -14.83 -22.03 -3.92
C ASP A 5 -14.79 -21.51 -2.47
N LYS A 6 -14.93 -22.42 -1.52
CA LYS A 6 -14.95 -22.07 -0.09
C LYS A 6 -13.55 -21.80 0.44
N GLU A 7 -12.55 -22.57 0.02
CA GLU A 7 -11.19 -22.48 0.56
C GLU A 7 -10.56 -21.15 0.15
N LEU A 8 -10.54 -20.84 -1.14
CA LEU A 8 -9.98 -19.59 -1.64
C LEU A 8 -10.80 -18.37 -1.15
N ALA A 9 -12.13 -18.48 -1.06
CA ALA A 9 -12.96 -17.38 -0.57
C ALA A 9 -12.77 -17.09 0.91
N ASP A 10 -12.60 -18.11 1.75
CA ASP A 10 -12.32 -17.93 3.17
C ASP A 10 -10.93 -17.28 3.34
N GLY A 11 -9.96 -17.62 2.49
CA GLY A 11 -8.63 -17.01 2.43
C GLY A 11 -8.62 -15.49 2.15
N VAL A 12 -9.66 -14.94 1.52
CA VAL A 12 -9.78 -13.49 1.23
C VAL A 12 -10.28 -12.68 2.44
N SER A 13 -10.95 -13.33 3.39
CA SER A 13 -11.68 -12.63 4.46
C SER A 13 -10.74 -11.88 5.41
N GLU A 14 -9.73 -12.57 5.96
CA GLU A 14 -8.79 -11.95 6.90
C GLU A 14 -7.96 -10.82 6.28
N PRO A 15 -7.37 -10.98 5.08
CA PRO A 15 -6.70 -9.87 4.39
C PRO A 15 -7.59 -8.65 4.14
N THR A 16 -8.91 -8.86 3.94
CA THR A 16 -9.87 -7.76 3.82
C THR A 16 -9.98 -6.98 5.13
N PHE A 17 -10.07 -7.67 6.27
CA PHE A 17 -10.16 -7.01 7.59
C PHE A 17 -8.88 -6.27 7.95
N VAL A 18 -7.71 -6.86 7.65
CA VAL A 18 -6.41 -6.19 7.83
C VAL A 18 -6.35 -4.90 7.01
N PHE A 19 -6.74 -4.94 5.74
CA PHE A 19 -6.80 -3.77 4.86
C PHE A 19 -7.72 -2.68 5.44
N LEU A 20 -8.97 -3.03 5.74
CA LEU A 20 -9.96 -2.07 6.25
C LEU A 20 -9.52 -1.44 7.59
N SER A 21 -8.88 -2.22 8.45
CA SER A 21 -8.41 -1.73 9.75
C SER A 21 -7.22 -0.76 9.59
N ALA A 22 -6.29 -1.07 8.68
CA ALA A 22 -5.12 -0.24 8.40
C ALA A 22 -5.49 1.19 7.95
N GLN A 23 -6.60 1.33 7.20
CA GLN A 23 -7.08 2.64 6.72
C GLN A 23 -7.41 3.63 7.85
N THR A 24 -7.66 3.13 9.07
CA THR A 24 -8.04 3.94 10.23
C THR A 24 -7.01 3.92 11.35
N GLU A 25 -5.82 3.38 11.13
CA GLU A 25 -4.77 3.35 12.16
C GLU A 25 -4.22 4.75 12.46
N GLU A 26 -4.18 5.13 13.73
CA GLU A 26 -3.64 6.44 14.17
C GLU A 26 -2.16 6.61 13.80
N GLN A 27 -1.40 5.50 13.73
CA GLN A 27 0.02 5.50 13.35
C GLN A 27 0.30 6.25 12.03
N ARG A 28 -0.71 6.37 11.15
CA ARG A 28 -0.65 7.13 9.89
C ARG A 28 -0.14 8.56 10.04
N THR A 29 -0.36 9.18 11.21
CA THR A 29 0.06 10.57 11.49
C THR A 29 1.46 10.68 12.07
N GLU A 30 2.09 9.56 12.43
CA GLU A 30 3.36 9.51 13.18
C GLU A 30 4.55 9.02 12.33
N ILE A 31 4.29 8.54 11.11
CA ILE A 31 5.31 7.96 10.24
C ILE A 31 6.24 9.06 9.69
N THR A 32 7.54 8.94 9.98
CA THR A 32 8.57 9.89 9.53
C THR A 32 9.60 9.29 8.57
N GLU A 33 9.67 7.96 8.48
CA GLU A 33 10.65 7.25 7.66
C GLU A 33 10.01 6.38 6.59
N LEU A 34 10.65 6.31 5.41
CA LEU A 34 10.13 5.54 4.27
C LEU A 34 10.00 4.04 4.59
N GLY A 35 10.92 3.48 5.38
CA GLY A 35 10.85 2.07 5.79
C GLY A 35 9.62 1.76 6.65
N GLN A 36 9.33 2.63 7.63
CA GLN A 36 8.12 2.53 8.45
C GLN A 36 6.86 2.68 7.59
N TYR A 37 6.89 3.64 6.65
CA TYR A 37 5.80 3.86 5.72
C TYR A 37 5.49 2.61 4.90
N LEU A 38 6.50 1.98 4.29
CA LEU A 38 6.29 0.79 3.45
C LEU A 38 5.72 -0.40 4.23
N GLN A 39 6.14 -0.58 5.49
CA GLN A 39 5.59 -1.63 6.37
C GLN A 39 4.11 -1.41 6.68
N TYR A 40 3.73 -0.17 7.04
CA TYR A 40 2.34 0.20 7.23
C TYR A 40 1.54 0.06 5.92
N ARG A 41 2.09 0.59 4.83
CA ARG A 41 1.41 0.75 3.54
C ARG A 41 1.13 -0.58 2.86
N GLU A 42 1.90 -1.65 3.13
CA GLU A 42 1.58 -3.00 2.64
C GLU A 42 0.16 -3.44 3.06
N ARG A 43 -0.26 -3.11 4.28
CA ARG A 43 -1.61 -3.40 4.80
C ARG A 43 -2.63 -2.45 4.22
N ASP A 44 -2.34 -1.16 4.23
CA ASP A 44 -3.26 -0.10 3.79
C ASP A 44 -3.48 -0.05 2.26
N VAL A 45 -2.50 -0.49 1.46
CA VAL A 45 -2.69 -0.71 0.00
C VAL A 45 -3.44 -2.01 -0.28
N GLY A 46 -3.59 -2.87 0.73
CA GLY A 46 -4.30 -4.15 0.63
C GLY A 46 -3.52 -5.21 -0.14
N LYS A 47 -2.18 -5.27 -0.01
CA LYS A 47 -1.37 -6.23 -0.80
C LYS A 47 -1.80 -7.69 -0.58
N ALA A 48 -2.01 -8.10 0.68
CA ALA A 48 -2.48 -9.45 1.00
C ALA A 48 -3.89 -9.74 0.44
N LEU A 49 -4.76 -8.72 0.43
CA LEU A 49 -6.10 -8.80 -0.19
C LEU A 49 -5.98 -8.98 -1.70
N LEU A 50 -5.15 -8.19 -2.37
CA LEU A 50 -4.94 -8.30 -3.81
C LEU A 50 -4.38 -9.67 -4.21
N SER A 51 -3.41 -10.20 -3.44
CA SER A 51 -2.87 -11.55 -3.67
C SER A 51 -3.92 -12.65 -3.51
N THR A 52 -4.70 -12.63 -2.43
CA THR A 52 -5.71 -13.67 -2.18
C THR A 52 -6.89 -13.55 -3.15
N LEU A 53 -7.27 -12.34 -3.53
CA LEU A 53 -8.29 -12.10 -4.55
C LEU A 53 -7.81 -12.56 -5.93
N MET A 54 -6.56 -12.26 -6.31
CA MET A 54 -5.94 -12.75 -7.55
C MET A 54 -6.00 -14.27 -7.61
N ARG A 55 -5.58 -14.94 -6.53
CA ARG A 55 -5.66 -16.40 -6.41
C ARG A 55 -7.08 -16.93 -6.58
N PHE A 56 -8.05 -16.29 -5.93
CA PHE A 56 -9.46 -16.67 -6.07
C PHE A 56 -9.94 -16.56 -7.53
N VAL A 57 -9.65 -15.46 -8.22
CA VAL A 57 -10.15 -15.25 -9.59
C VAL A 57 -9.42 -16.10 -10.64
N THR A 58 -8.21 -16.58 -10.34
CA THR A 58 -7.44 -17.48 -11.23
C THR A 58 -7.46 -18.94 -10.77
N ASP A 59 -8.27 -19.30 -9.78
CA ASP A 59 -8.33 -20.66 -9.21
C ASP A 59 -6.95 -21.20 -8.75
N LEU A 60 -6.09 -20.32 -8.23
CA LEU A 60 -4.72 -20.65 -7.86
C LEU A 60 -4.62 -21.06 -6.38
N HIS A 61 -4.53 -22.36 -6.18
CA HIS A 61 -4.25 -22.98 -4.90
C HIS A 61 -2.73 -23.04 -4.67
N LEU A 62 -2.29 -22.49 -3.54
CA LEU A 62 -0.90 -22.59 -3.10
C LEU A 62 -0.88 -23.28 -1.74
N THR A 63 0.04 -24.22 -1.58
CA THR A 63 0.39 -24.75 -0.27
C THR A 63 1.02 -23.66 0.61
N LYS A 64 1.09 -23.93 1.92
CA LYS A 64 1.78 -23.03 2.86
C LYS A 64 3.26 -22.84 2.49
N THR A 65 3.91 -23.89 2.02
CA THR A 65 5.31 -23.86 1.59
C THR A 65 5.50 -22.96 0.38
N GLU A 66 4.71 -23.16 -0.69
CA GLU A 66 4.78 -22.32 -1.89
C GLU A 66 4.47 -20.85 -1.57
N SER A 67 3.47 -20.60 -0.71
CA SER A 67 3.14 -19.24 -0.25
C SER A 67 4.32 -18.60 0.49
N GLN A 68 5.05 -19.38 1.31
CA GLN A 68 6.20 -18.89 2.05
C GLN A 68 7.40 -18.62 1.14
N GLU A 69 7.61 -19.42 0.09
CA GLU A 69 8.69 -19.26 -0.89
C GLU A 69 8.56 -17.95 -1.69
N VAL A 70 7.33 -17.50 -1.96
CA VAL A 70 7.09 -16.26 -2.72
C VAL A 70 6.95 -15.01 -1.83
N ARG A 71 7.05 -15.13 -0.50
CA ARG A 71 6.80 -14.02 0.43
C ARG A 71 7.60 -12.75 0.10
N LEU A 72 8.89 -12.89 -0.20
CA LEU A 72 9.75 -11.74 -0.52
C LEU A 72 9.38 -11.09 -1.86
N VAL A 73 8.93 -11.89 -2.83
CA VAL A 73 8.43 -11.38 -4.12
C VAL A 73 7.13 -10.61 -3.89
N GLU A 74 6.25 -11.14 -3.04
CA GLU A 74 5.01 -10.47 -2.67
C GLU A 74 5.24 -9.16 -1.93
N GLN A 75 6.19 -9.12 -0.98
CA GLN A 75 6.56 -7.91 -0.26
C GLN A 75 7.09 -6.84 -1.24
N ASN A 76 8.05 -7.20 -2.09
CA ASN A 76 8.60 -6.29 -3.10
C ASN A 76 7.52 -5.76 -4.07
N CYS A 77 6.57 -6.62 -4.47
CA CYS A 77 5.42 -6.22 -5.28
C CYS A 77 4.51 -5.23 -4.52
N GLY A 78 4.29 -5.44 -3.22
CA GLY A 78 3.55 -4.51 -2.36
C GLY A 78 4.19 -3.13 -2.29
N GLU A 79 5.51 -3.07 -2.09
CA GLU A 79 6.27 -1.82 -2.09
C GLU A 79 6.17 -1.09 -3.44
N HIS A 80 6.30 -1.83 -4.56
CA HIS A 80 6.16 -1.28 -5.90
C HIS A 80 4.76 -0.68 -6.14
N ILE A 81 3.69 -1.42 -5.85
CA ILE A 81 2.30 -0.95 -6.01
C ILE A 81 2.06 0.30 -5.17
N SER A 82 2.55 0.32 -3.93
CA SER A 82 2.40 1.43 -2.99
C SER A 82 3.01 2.71 -3.53
N ILE A 83 4.29 2.68 -3.91
CA ILE A 83 4.99 3.87 -4.39
C ILE A 83 4.46 4.34 -5.75
N MET A 84 4.10 3.42 -6.64
CA MET A 84 3.44 3.75 -7.90
C MET A 84 2.10 4.46 -7.68
N ASN A 85 1.29 3.96 -6.73
CA ASN A 85 0.03 4.60 -6.36
C ASN A 85 0.29 6.03 -5.89
N ASP A 86 1.17 6.21 -4.91
CA ASP A 86 1.45 7.50 -4.28
C ASP A 86 1.96 8.56 -5.27
N ILE A 87 2.84 8.18 -6.21
CA ILE A 87 3.34 9.11 -7.23
C ILE A 87 2.17 9.64 -8.09
N GLN A 88 1.30 8.73 -8.54
CA GLN A 88 0.20 9.03 -9.46
C GLN A 88 -0.98 9.70 -8.75
N SER A 89 -1.24 9.33 -7.50
CA SER A 89 -2.36 9.83 -6.70
C SER A 89 -2.04 11.13 -5.96
N TRP A 90 -0.77 11.55 -5.90
CA TRP A 90 -0.32 12.70 -5.12
C TRP A 90 -1.20 13.95 -5.25
N GLU A 91 -1.48 14.42 -6.48
CA GLU A 91 -2.25 15.66 -6.67
C GLU A 91 -3.71 15.52 -6.21
N LYS A 92 -4.25 14.29 -6.22
CA LYS A 92 -5.58 14.00 -5.70
C LYS A 92 -5.57 14.05 -4.16
N GLU A 93 -4.59 13.39 -3.55
CA GLU A 93 -4.48 13.29 -2.08
C GLU A 93 -4.11 14.63 -1.43
N LEU A 94 -3.21 15.40 -2.04
CA LEU A 94 -2.86 16.74 -1.57
C LEU A 94 -4.06 17.69 -1.61
N ARG A 95 -4.87 17.63 -2.68
CA ARG A 95 -6.11 18.41 -2.75
C ARG A 95 -7.09 17.99 -1.66
N GLN A 96 -7.26 16.68 -1.46
CA GLN A 96 -8.14 16.14 -0.43
C GLN A 96 -7.74 16.60 0.97
N SER A 97 -6.44 16.60 1.31
CA SER A 97 -5.98 17.07 2.63
C SER A 97 -6.19 18.57 2.85
N GLN A 98 -6.25 19.37 1.78
CA GLN A 98 -6.44 20.83 1.85
C GLN A 98 -7.91 21.26 1.94
N VAL A 99 -8.84 20.50 1.33
CA VAL A 99 -10.27 20.88 1.26
C VAL A 99 -11.11 20.35 2.41
N SER A 100 -10.60 19.40 3.19
CA SER A 100 -11.31 18.91 4.38
C SER A 100 -11.50 20.04 5.40
N PRO A 101 -12.72 20.22 5.96
CA PRO A 101 -12.93 21.11 7.09
C PRO A 101 -11.91 20.79 8.19
N GLY A 102 -11.21 21.79 8.72
CA GLY A 102 -10.15 21.58 9.72
C GLY A 102 -8.74 21.33 9.16
N GLY A 103 -8.55 21.24 7.84
CA GLY A 103 -7.22 21.23 7.22
C GLY A 103 -6.40 19.97 7.53
N GLY A 104 -6.99 18.78 7.36
CA GLY A 104 -6.31 17.50 7.57
C GLY A 104 -6.70 16.76 8.85
N GLU A 105 -8.01 16.67 9.14
CA GLU A 105 -8.54 15.73 10.14
C GLU A 105 -8.16 14.28 9.79
N GLU A 106 -8.11 13.38 10.80
CA GLU A 106 -7.56 12.01 10.76
C GLU A 106 -7.82 11.24 9.45
N GLY A 107 -9.06 11.28 8.93
CA GLY A 107 -9.44 10.55 7.71
C GLY A 107 -8.82 11.07 6.41
N SER A 108 -8.44 12.36 6.37
CA SER A 108 -7.85 13.02 5.19
C SER A 108 -6.38 13.39 5.37
N HIS A 109 -5.75 12.87 6.41
CA HIS A 109 -4.33 13.06 6.66
C HIS A 109 -3.49 12.58 5.46
N LEU A 110 -2.55 13.41 5.02
CA LEU A 110 -1.69 13.14 3.87
C LEU A 110 -0.57 12.17 4.26
N CYS A 111 -0.89 10.88 4.30
CA CYS A 111 0.06 9.79 4.52
C CYS A 111 0.48 9.19 3.17
N SER A 112 1.63 9.61 2.65
CA SER A 112 2.13 9.23 1.32
C SER A 112 3.65 9.10 1.33
N GLY A 113 4.19 8.09 0.64
CA GLY A 113 5.64 7.87 0.53
C GLY A 113 6.36 9.04 -0.14
N VAL A 114 5.66 9.77 -1.01
CA VAL A 114 6.17 11.02 -1.62
C VAL A 114 6.42 12.09 -0.55
N LYS A 115 5.46 12.30 0.36
CA LYS A 115 5.61 13.28 1.45
C LYS A 115 6.65 12.83 2.47
N VAL A 116 6.56 11.58 2.93
CA VAL A 116 7.48 11.02 3.93
C VAL A 116 8.92 11.12 3.45
N LEU A 117 9.20 10.78 2.19
CA LEU A 117 10.55 10.92 1.65
C LEU A 117 10.95 12.40 1.49
N ALA A 118 10.06 13.27 1.00
CA ALA A 118 10.36 14.70 0.85
C ALA A 118 10.74 15.35 2.18
N ASP A 119 9.97 15.07 3.23
CA ASP A 119 10.20 15.62 4.57
C ASP A 119 11.51 15.06 5.16
N SER A 120 11.74 13.75 5.06
CA SER A 120 12.93 13.10 5.65
C SER A 120 14.26 13.52 5.01
N VAL A 121 14.29 13.83 3.71
CA VAL A 121 15.52 14.27 3.01
C VAL A 121 15.53 15.74 2.63
N SER A 122 14.49 16.51 2.99
CA SER A 122 14.36 17.94 2.72
C SER A 122 14.56 18.34 1.25
N ILE A 123 13.92 17.61 0.33
CA ILE A 123 13.92 17.95 -1.11
C ILE A 123 12.49 18.14 -1.63
N ASP A 124 12.35 18.84 -2.76
CA ASP A 124 11.04 19.14 -3.32
C ASP A 124 10.32 17.89 -3.88
N ILE A 125 8.99 18.00 -3.99
CA ILE A 125 8.10 16.92 -4.42
C ILE A 125 8.43 16.40 -5.83
N VAL A 126 8.86 17.27 -6.75
CA VAL A 126 9.18 16.87 -8.13
C VAL A 126 10.44 16.01 -8.13
N ALA A 127 11.48 16.43 -7.40
CA ALA A 127 12.70 15.66 -7.23
C ALA A 127 12.44 14.32 -6.52
N VAL A 128 11.60 14.28 -5.49
CA VAL A 128 11.22 13.03 -4.81
C VAL A 128 10.51 12.08 -5.76
N LYS A 129 9.48 12.53 -6.47
CA LYS A 129 8.74 11.68 -7.42
C LYS A 129 9.68 11.08 -8.46
N ALA A 130 10.62 11.87 -8.99
CA ALA A 130 11.63 11.36 -9.92
C ALA A 130 12.52 10.27 -9.30
N ARG A 131 12.97 10.43 -8.05
CA ARG A 131 13.75 9.41 -7.35
C ARG A 131 12.93 8.14 -7.06
N LEU A 132 11.70 8.29 -6.56
CA LEU A 132 10.82 7.16 -6.32
C LEU A 132 10.52 6.40 -7.62
N TRP A 133 10.34 7.10 -8.74
CA TRP A 133 10.25 6.49 -10.06
C TRP A 133 11.45 5.61 -10.39
N THR A 134 12.68 6.06 -10.13
CA THR A 134 13.88 5.23 -10.37
C THR A 134 13.93 4.00 -9.47
N MET A 135 13.33 4.05 -8.27
CA MET A 135 13.27 2.88 -7.39
C MET A 135 12.30 1.82 -7.90
N VAL A 136 11.13 2.23 -8.40
CA VAL A 136 10.09 1.28 -8.87
C VAL A 136 10.24 0.88 -10.33
N TRP A 137 10.86 1.72 -11.16
CA TRP A 137 10.93 1.53 -12.61
C TRP A 137 12.38 1.38 -13.11
N ASN A 138 13.17 0.52 -12.47
CA ASN A 138 14.47 0.11 -13.01
C ASN A 138 14.29 -0.87 -14.19
N LEU A 139 13.80 -0.38 -15.33
CA LEU A 139 14.10 -0.99 -16.62
C LEU A 139 15.56 -0.66 -16.95
N LYS A 140 16.46 -1.62 -16.73
CA LYS A 140 17.72 -1.67 -17.49
C LYS A 140 17.45 -2.29 -18.85
#